data_AF-A0AAV3XP34-F1
#
_entry.id   AF-A0AAV3XP34-F1
#
_cell.length_a   1.000
_cell.length_b   1.000
_cell.length_c   1.000
_cell.angle_alpha   90.00
_cell.angle_beta   90.00
_cell.angle_gamma   90.00
#
_symmetry.space_group_name_H-M   'P 1'
#
loop_
_entity.id
_entity.type
_entity.pdbx_description
1 polymer ?
#
loop_
_entity_poly.entity_id
_entity_poly.type
_entity_poly.pdbx_seq_one_letter_code
_entity_poly.pdbx_strand_id
1 'polypeptide(L)'
;MYGFKRLNSYQGLIVPNVVNATFIFMMRQFFINFPKELEEAAALDGLSRWETFLQVVLPLAKPAAAQAIFIFMGAWNNFMMPLIILSERELFTLPLGLNTFKGQYISYWNYIMAASMVFTLPALAIYAVFNPSLLFIRGVTFTGGK
;
A
#
# COMPACT_ATOMS: atom_id res chain seq x y z
N MET A 1 22.89 19.29 22.08
CA MET A 1 22.96 18.53 20.81
C MET A 1 21.62 17.82 20.61
N TYR A 2 20.56 18.54 20.22
CA TYR A 2 19.19 18.01 20.06
C TYR A 2 18.96 17.53 18.61
N GLY A 3 19.81 16.61 18.15
CA GLY A 3 19.74 16.07 16.79
C GLY A 3 18.82 14.85 16.73
N PHE A 4 17.68 14.99 16.05
CA PHE A 4 16.83 13.89 15.56
C PHE A 4 16.23 12.91 16.58
N LYS A 5 15.22 13.34 17.34
CA LYS A 5 14.31 12.46 18.12
C LYS A 5 13.45 11.51 17.25
N ARG A 6 13.71 11.42 15.93
CA ARG A 6 13.01 10.56 14.95
C ARG A 6 13.90 9.47 14.34
N LEU A 7 15.22 9.52 14.57
CA LEU A 7 16.08 8.39 14.23
C LEU A 7 15.81 7.26 15.22
N ASN A 8 15.84 6.02 14.76
CA ASN A 8 15.53 4.83 15.57
C ASN A 8 14.10 4.81 16.15
N SER A 9 13.09 5.12 15.33
CA SER A 9 11.68 5.04 15.70
C SER A 9 10.82 4.64 14.50
N TYR A 10 9.74 3.89 14.74
CA TYR A 10 8.72 3.59 13.72
C TYR A 10 8.14 4.86 13.09
N GLN A 11 8.02 5.95 13.83
CA GLN A 11 7.53 7.22 13.29
C GLN A 11 8.47 7.81 12.24
N GLY A 12 9.79 7.67 12.44
CA GLY A 12 10.81 8.09 11.48
C GLY A 12 10.77 7.29 10.17
N LEU A 13 10.24 6.06 10.23
CA LEU A 13 10.08 5.19 9.07
C LEU A 13 8.73 5.40 8.38
N ILE A 14 7.65 5.59 9.13
CA ILE A 14 6.29 5.70 8.58
C ILE A 14 6.09 7.07 7.92
N VAL A 15 6.36 8.17 8.63
CA VAL A 15 6.01 9.54 8.19
C VAL A 15 6.52 9.87 6.78
N PRO A 16 7.78 9.55 6.40
CA PRO A 16 8.26 9.81 5.04
C PRO A 16 7.58 8.95 3.97
N ASN A 17 7.10 7.76 4.33
CA ASN A 17 6.49 6.82 3.39
C ASN A 17 4.97 7.01 3.24
N VAL A 18 4.32 7.85 4.05
CA VAL A 18 2.86 8.11 3.98
C VAL A 18 2.49 8.85 2.69
N VAL A 19 3.35 9.73 2.22
CA VAL A 19 3.07 10.57 1.04
C VAL A 19 3.77 9.97 -0.17
N ASN A 20 2.99 9.55 -1.16
CA ASN A 20 3.52 9.07 -2.43
C ASN A 20 2.88 9.83 -3.60
N ALA A 21 3.71 10.62 -4.28
CA ALA A 21 3.26 11.51 -5.36
C ALA A 21 2.59 10.76 -6.51
N THR A 22 3.08 9.56 -6.86
CA THR A 22 2.53 8.75 -7.96
C THR A 22 1.11 8.32 -7.64
N PHE A 23 0.84 7.80 -6.44
CA PHE A 23 -0.51 7.36 -6.08
C PHE A 23 -1.48 8.54 -5.90
N ILE A 24 -1.01 9.68 -5.38
CA ILE A 24 -1.79 10.91 -5.34
C ILE A 24 -2.16 11.35 -6.76
N PHE A 25 -1.21 11.32 -7.69
CA PHE A 25 -1.44 11.67 -9.08
C PHE A 25 -2.45 10.72 -9.75
N MET A 26 -2.32 9.42 -9.53
CA MET A 26 -3.26 8.42 -10.06
C MET A 26 -4.68 8.61 -9.51
N MET A 27 -4.82 8.85 -8.21
CA MET A 27 -6.13 9.14 -7.60
C MET A 27 -6.72 10.44 -8.15
N ARG A 28 -5.89 11.49 -8.33
CA ARG A 28 -6.32 12.73 -8.96
C ARG A 28 -6.82 12.49 -10.39
N GLN A 29 -6.10 11.69 -11.17
CA GLN A 29 -6.50 11.34 -12.54
C GLN A 29 -7.83 10.58 -12.56
N PHE A 30 -8.07 9.69 -11.59
CA PHE A 30 -9.36 9.03 -11.43
C PHE A 30 -10.50 10.04 -11.19
N PHE A 31 -10.34 10.95 -10.23
CA PHE A 31 -11.39 11.92 -9.89
C PHE A 31 -11.68 12.93 -11.01
N ILE A 32 -10.68 13.33 -11.80
CA ILE A 32 -10.89 14.26 -12.93
C ILE A 32 -11.70 13.62 -14.06
N ASN A 33 -11.54 12.31 -14.27
CA ASN A 33 -12.29 11.57 -15.29
C ASN A 33 -13.60 10.98 -14.73
N PHE A 34 -13.98 11.33 -13.50
CA PHE A 34 -15.20 10.83 -12.89
C PHE A 34 -16.44 11.40 -13.61
N PRO A 35 -17.44 10.58 -13.99
CA PRO A 35 -18.61 11.06 -14.71
C PRO A 35 -19.43 12.05 -13.87
N LYS A 36 -19.54 13.30 -14.33
CA LYS A 36 -20.33 14.35 -13.64
C LYS A 36 -21.81 14.00 -13.53
N GLU A 37 -22.33 13.23 -14.48
CA GLU A 37 -23.72 12.75 -14.51
C GLU A 37 -24.10 11.99 -13.23
N LEU A 38 -23.16 11.23 -12.64
CA LEU A 38 -23.38 10.51 -11.39
C LEU A 38 -23.45 11.45 -10.18
N GLU A 39 -22.71 12.56 -10.20
CA GLU A 39 -22.78 13.59 -9.15
C GLU A 39 -24.08 14.39 -9.26
N GLU A 40 -24.51 14.71 -10.47
CA GLU A 40 -25.77 15.41 -10.75
C GLU A 40 -26.98 14.54 -10.36
N ALA A 41 -26.96 13.24 -10.66
CA ALA A 41 -27.98 12.30 -10.21
C ALA A 41 -28.07 12.23 -8.68
N ALA A 42 -26.92 12.14 -7.98
CA ALA A 42 -26.88 12.15 -6.52
C ALA A 42 -27.43 13.46 -5.92
N ALA A 43 -27.18 14.60 -6.57
CA ALA A 43 -27.73 15.88 -6.16
C ALA A 43 -29.25 15.95 -6.35
N LEU A 44 -29.78 15.35 -7.43
CA LEU A 44 -31.23 15.20 -7.65
C LEU A 44 -31.89 14.28 -6.61
N ASP A 45 -31.16 13.26 -6.14
CA ASP A 45 -31.57 12.38 -5.04
C ASP A 45 -31.50 13.06 -3.66
N GLY A 46 -31.08 14.32 -3.59
CA GLY A 46 -31.04 15.12 -2.35
C GLY A 46 -29.81 14.89 -1.48
N LEU A 47 -28.79 14.17 -1.98
CA LEU A 47 -27.55 13.94 -1.24
C LEU A 47 -26.72 15.23 -1.14
N SER A 48 -26.19 15.50 0.05
CA SER A 48 -25.18 16.55 0.24
C SER A 48 -23.86 16.15 -0.40
N ARG A 49 -23.00 17.13 -0.70
CA ARG A 49 -21.72 16.88 -1.39
C ARG A 49 -20.79 15.91 -0.65
N TRP A 50 -20.86 15.89 0.69
CA TRP A 50 -20.10 14.94 1.50
C TRP A 50 -20.67 13.52 1.41
N GLU A 51 -22.01 13.40 1.37
CA GLU A 51 -22.69 12.11 1.19
C GLU A 51 -22.46 11.57 -0.22
N THR A 52 -22.55 12.40 -1.26
CA THR A 52 -22.21 12.03 -2.64
C THR A 52 -20.78 11.49 -2.72
N PHE A 53 -19.82 12.16 -2.07
CA PHE A 53 -18.44 11.69 -2.04
C PHE A 53 -18.31 10.31 -1.38
N LEU A 54 -18.88 10.12 -0.18
CA LEU A 54 -18.72 8.87 0.58
C LEU A 54 -19.54 7.70 0.02
N GLN A 55 -20.73 7.96 -0.51
CA GLN A 55 -21.68 6.93 -0.93
C GLN A 55 -21.63 6.62 -2.43
N VAL A 56 -21.21 7.58 -3.27
CA VAL A 56 -21.19 7.41 -4.74
C VAL A 56 -19.76 7.38 -5.25
N VAL A 57 -19.00 8.44 -4.99
CA VAL A 57 -17.66 8.59 -5.59
C VAL A 57 -16.66 7.59 -4.98
N LEU A 58 -16.60 7.48 -3.66
CA LEU A 58 -15.62 6.65 -2.93
C LEU A 58 -15.79 5.14 -3.23
N PRO A 59 -17.01 4.56 -3.28
CA PRO A 59 -17.17 3.15 -3.63
C PRO A 59 -16.82 2.86 -5.10
N LEU A 60 -17.06 3.81 -6.01
CA LEU A 60 -16.64 3.70 -7.41
C LEU A 60 -15.13 3.87 -7.58
N ALA A 61 -14.47 4.57 -6.64
CA ALA A 61 -13.02 4.68 -6.56
C ALA A 61 -12.33 3.41 -6.02
N LYS A 62 -13.06 2.37 -5.58
CA LYS A 62 -12.48 1.10 -5.08
C LYS A 62 -11.41 0.48 -6.00
N PRO A 63 -11.57 0.44 -7.34
CA PRO A 63 -10.52 -0.06 -8.23
C PRO A 63 -9.27 0.82 -8.23
N ALA A 64 -9.42 2.13 -8.09
CA ALA A 64 -8.30 3.05 -7.92
C ALA A 64 -7.63 2.86 -6.53
N ALA A 65 -8.42 2.57 -5.50
CA ALA A 65 -7.90 2.25 -4.16
C ALA A 65 -7.13 0.92 -4.11
N ALA A 66 -7.33 0.00 -5.07
CA ALA A 66 -6.55 -1.23 -5.18
C ALA A 66 -5.04 -0.95 -5.34
N GLN A 67 -4.67 0.24 -5.82
CA GLN A 67 -3.29 0.71 -5.89
C GLN A 67 -2.57 0.70 -4.52
N ALA A 68 -3.32 0.74 -3.41
CA ALA A 68 -2.79 0.65 -2.06
C ALA A 68 -1.97 -0.63 -1.82
N ILE A 69 -2.24 -1.71 -2.55
CA ILE A 69 -1.42 -2.93 -2.45
C ILE A 69 0.02 -2.69 -2.88
N PHE A 70 0.25 -1.85 -3.89
CA PHE A 70 1.60 -1.53 -4.36
C PHE A 70 2.34 -0.66 -3.36
N ILE A 71 1.65 0.26 -2.68
CA ILE A 71 2.20 1.02 -1.55
C ILE A 71 2.63 0.05 -0.45
N PHE A 72 1.74 -0.86 -0.07
CA PHE A 72 2.02 -1.86 0.97
C PHE A 72 3.21 -2.74 0.58
N MET A 73 3.22 -3.31 -0.62
CA MET A 73 4.32 -4.14 -1.10
C MET A 73 5.65 -3.37 -1.15
N GLY A 74 5.61 -2.09 -1.56
CA GLY A 74 6.78 -1.22 -1.55
C GLY A 74 7.33 -1.04 -0.13
N ALA A 75 6.46 -0.77 0.85
CA ALA A 75 6.86 -0.63 2.25
C ALA A 75 7.35 -1.96 2.87
N TRP A 76 6.66 -3.07 2.57
CA TRP A 76 6.95 -4.41 3.08
C TRP A 76 8.31 -4.92 2.61
N ASN A 77 8.66 -4.67 1.35
CA ASN A 77 9.94 -5.07 0.76
C ASN A 77 11.05 -4.02 0.97
N ASN A 78 10.77 -2.90 1.61
CA ASN A 78 11.76 -1.84 1.80
C ASN A 78 12.86 -2.31 2.76
N PHE A 79 14.10 -2.30 2.27
CA PHE A 79 15.30 -2.64 3.03
C PHE A 79 16.17 -1.40 3.31
N MET A 80 16.32 -0.52 2.32
CA MET A 80 17.28 0.57 2.36
C MET A 80 16.93 1.65 3.39
N MET A 81 15.67 2.08 3.43
CA MET A 81 15.24 3.10 4.41
C MET A 81 15.35 2.61 5.87
N PRO A 82 14.87 1.39 6.21
CA PRO A 82 15.11 0.82 7.54
C PRO A 82 16.58 0.73 7.91
N LEU A 83 17.45 0.30 6.97
CA LEU A 83 18.89 0.18 7.21
C LEU A 83 19.55 1.51 7.59
N ILE A 84 19.07 2.62 7.01
CA ILE A 84 19.61 3.97 7.28
C ILE A 84 19.05 4.56 8.59
N ILE A 85 17.79 4.30 8.89
CA ILE A 85 17.05 4.98 9.97
C ILE A 85 17.09 4.21 11.30
N LEU A 86 17.14 2.88 11.24
CA LEU A 86 17.05 2.01 12.41
C LEU A 86 18.43 1.52 12.83
N SER A 87 18.72 1.59 14.12
CA SER A 87 20.00 1.16 14.69
C SER A 87 19.82 0.04 15.71
N GLU A 88 18.69 -0.01 16.40
CA GLU A 88 18.37 -1.07 17.38
C GLU A 88 17.72 -2.28 16.71
N ARG A 89 18.22 -3.48 17.05
CA ARG A 89 17.80 -4.75 16.46
C ARG A 89 16.31 -5.06 16.72
N GLU A 90 15.77 -4.57 17.82
CA GLU A 90 14.37 -4.73 18.22
C GLU A 90 13.40 -4.00 17.26
N LEU A 91 13.88 -2.96 16.57
CA LEU A 91 13.08 -2.18 15.64
C LEU A 91 13.20 -2.67 14.19
N PHE A 92 14.09 -3.62 13.92
CA PHE A 92 14.38 -4.06 12.56
C PHE A 92 13.13 -4.58 11.86
N THR A 93 12.92 -4.11 10.64
CA THR A 93 11.92 -4.68 9.74
C THR A 93 12.34 -6.08 9.32
N LEU A 94 11.39 -6.90 8.88
CA LEU A 94 11.67 -8.28 8.46
C LEU A 94 12.80 -8.40 7.42
N PRO A 95 12.85 -7.58 6.35
CA PRO A 95 13.98 -7.61 5.40
C PRO A 95 15.33 -7.23 6.05
N LEU A 96 15.34 -6.26 6.97
CA LEU A 96 16.56 -5.84 7.67
C LEU A 96 17.04 -6.92 8.66
N GLY A 97 16.12 -7.54 9.38
CA GLY A 97 16.40 -8.67 10.28
C GLY A 97 16.96 -9.88 9.54
N LEU A 98 16.40 -10.22 8.37
CA LEU A 98 16.89 -11.28 7.49
C LEU A 98 18.36 -11.07 7.09
N ASN A 99 18.75 -9.82 6.85
CA ASN A 99 20.13 -9.50 6.51
C ASN A 99 21.12 -9.80 7.64
N THR A 100 20.67 -9.85 8.90
CA THR A 100 21.55 -10.21 10.04
C THR A 100 22.01 -11.68 10.02
N PHE A 101 21.33 -12.55 9.27
CA PHE A 101 21.75 -13.95 9.05
C PHE A 101 22.80 -14.11 7.94
N LYS A 102 23.05 -13.04 7.17
CA LYS A 102 24.15 -12.96 6.19
C LYS A 102 25.39 -12.40 6.89
N GLY A 103 26.24 -13.28 7.41
CA GLY A 103 27.53 -12.88 7.97
C GLY A 103 28.59 -12.67 6.89
N GLN A 104 29.63 -11.89 7.22
CA GLN A 104 30.76 -11.65 6.31
C GLN A 104 31.58 -12.93 6.00
N TYR A 105 31.63 -13.88 6.93
CA TYR A 105 32.41 -15.12 6.80
C TYR A 105 31.53 -16.38 6.71
N ILE A 106 30.38 -16.39 7.39
CA ILE A 106 29.44 -17.52 7.40
C ILE A 106 28.03 -16.95 7.22
N SER A 107 27.31 -17.49 6.24
CA SER A 107 25.90 -17.18 6.00
C SER A 107 25.03 -18.37 6.35
N TYR A 108 24.00 -18.10 7.14
CA TYR A 108 23.08 -19.10 7.64
C TYR A 108 21.91 -19.30 6.66
N TRP A 109 22.20 -19.94 5.53
CA TRP A 109 21.25 -20.10 4.41
C TRP A 109 19.94 -20.81 4.80
N ASN A 110 20.01 -21.80 5.67
CA ASN A 110 18.84 -22.50 6.20
C ASN A 110 17.89 -21.55 6.92
N TYR A 111 18.40 -20.64 7.76
CA TYR A 111 17.59 -19.66 8.45
C TYR A 111 17.03 -18.59 7.51
N ILE A 112 17.83 -18.14 6.53
CA ILE A 112 17.38 -17.17 5.51
C ILE A 112 16.23 -17.76 4.69
N MET A 113 16.35 -19.00 4.22
CA MET A 113 15.32 -19.64 3.41
C MET A 113 14.03 -19.89 4.22
N ALA A 114 14.16 -20.41 5.45
CA ALA A 114 13.01 -20.63 6.32
C ALA A 114 12.26 -19.33 6.66
N ALA A 115 13.00 -18.28 7.05
CA ALA A 115 12.41 -17.00 7.38
C ALA A 115 11.84 -16.28 6.14
N SER A 116 12.44 -16.45 4.96
CA SER A 116 11.89 -15.92 3.70
C SER A 116 10.55 -16.56 3.35
N MET A 117 10.41 -17.88 3.56
CA MET A 117 9.15 -18.58 3.32
C MET A 117 8.04 -18.07 4.25
N VAL A 118 8.35 -17.86 5.53
CA VAL A 118 7.41 -17.26 6.49
C VAL A 118 7.08 -15.81 6.12
N PHE A 119 8.07 -15.03 5.64
CA PHE A 119 7.89 -13.64 5.21
C PHE A 119 6.93 -13.48 4.02
N THR A 120 6.91 -14.45 3.10
CA THR A 120 6.03 -14.41 1.93
C THR A 120 4.55 -14.64 2.29
N LEU A 121 4.26 -15.41 3.35
CA LEU A 121 2.88 -15.77 3.71
C LEU A 121 1.99 -14.56 4.07
N PRO A 122 2.41 -13.61 4.94
CA PRO A 122 1.62 -12.41 5.21
C PRO A 122 1.41 -11.54 3.97
N ALA A 123 2.42 -11.43 3.10
CA ALA A 123 2.30 -10.65 1.88
C ALA A 123 1.24 -11.23 0.93
N LEU A 124 1.21 -12.56 0.78
CA LEU A 124 0.19 -13.27 0.01
C LEU A 124 -1.20 -13.13 0.65
N ALA A 125 -1.30 -13.22 1.98
CA ALA A 125 -2.56 -13.04 2.68
C ALA A 125 -3.14 -11.64 2.46
N ILE A 126 -2.31 -10.60 2.61
CA ILE A 126 -2.73 -9.21 2.38
C ILE A 126 -3.08 -8.99 0.91
N TYR A 127 -2.30 -9.53 -0.01
CA TYR A 127 -2.63 -9.49 -1.44
C TYR A 127 -4.01 -10.10 -1.72
N ALA A 128 -4.33 -11.26 -1.14
CA ALA A 128 -5.61 -11.94 -1.32
C ALA A 128 -6.79 -11.13 -0.72
N VAL A 129 -6.59 -10.45 0.42
CA VAL A 129 -7.64 -9.62 1.05
C VAL A 129 -7.87 -8.30 0.30
N PHE A 130 -6.83 -7.68 -0.25
CA PHE A 130 -6.92 -6.37 -0.91
C PHE A 130 -7.16 -6.43 -2.43
N ASN A 131 -6.93 -7.59 -3.06
CA ASN A 131 -7.34 -7.86 -4.44
C ASN A 131 -8.50 -8.89 -4.57
N PRO A 132 -9.63 -8.78 -3.86
CA PRO A 132 -10.78 -9.64 -4.13
C PRO A 132 -11.29 -9.45 -5.56
N SER A 133 -11.11 -8.26 -6.15
CA SER A 133 -11.51 -7.94 -7.52
C SER A 133 -10.71 -8.68 -8.61
N LEU A 134 -9.55 -9.28 -8.30
CA LEU A 134 -8.86 -10.19 -9.24
C LEU A 134 -9.33 -11.65 -9.10
N LEU A 135 -9.90 -12.04 -7.96
CA LEU A 135 -10.71 -13.27 -7.84
C LEU A 135 -12.09 -13.09 -8.50
N PHE A 136 -12.59 -11.85 -8.54
CA PHE A 136 -13.74 -11.42 -9.34
C PHE A 136 -13.27 -10.70 -10.62
N ILE A 137 -12.49 -11.38 -11.46
CA ILE A 137 -12.59 -11.17 -12.92
C ILE A 137 -13.99 -11.67 -13.33
N ARG A 138 -15.04 -11.00 -12.84
CA ARG A 138 -16.30 -10.92 -13.56
C ARG A 138 -16.03 -9.89 -14.62
N GLY A 139 -16.12 -10.36 -15.84
CA GLY A 139 -15.72 -9.63 -17.04
C GLY A 139 -16.15 -8.18 -16.96
N VAL A 140 -15.15 -7.30 -17.04
CA VAL A 140 -15.33 -6.10 -17.84
C VAL A 140 -15.25 -6.54 -19.30
N THR A 141 -16.17 -7.44 -19.68
CA THR A 141 -16.79 -7.38 -20.99
C THR A 141 -17.42 -6.00 -21.04
N PHE A 142 -16.70 -5.06 -21.66
CA PHE A 142 -17.32 -4.02 -22.45
C PHE A 142 -18.16 -4.72 -23.53
N THR A 143 -19.30 -5.28 -23.13
CA THR A 143 -20.35 -5.72 -24.03
C THR A 143 -21.50 -4.76 -23.79
N GLY A 144 -21.74 -3.90 -24.77
CA GLY A 144 -23.01 -3.20 -24.91
C GLY A 144 -22.93 -1.71 -24.57
N GLY A 145 -22.66 -0.92 -25.59
CA GLY A 145 -23.00 0.49 -25.64
C GLY A 145 -22.67 0.99 -27.03
N LYS A 146 -23.69 1.15 -27.85
CA LYS A 146 -23.60 1.70 -29.21
C LYS A 146 -22.98 3.09 -29.21
#